data_AF-T2IDP6-F1
#
_entry.id   AF-T2IDP6-F1
#
_cell.length_a   1.000
_cell.length_b   1.000
_cell.length_c   1.000
_cell.angle_alpha   90.00
_cell.angle_beta   90.00
_cell.angle_gamma   90.00
#
_symmetry.space_group_name_H-M   'P 1'
#
loop_
_entity.id
_entity.type
_entity.pdbx_description
1 polymer ?
#
loop_
_entity_poly.entity_id
_entity_poly.type
_entity_poly.pdbx_seq_one_letter_code
_entity_poly.pdbx_strand_id
1 'polypeptide(L)'
;MNVETCCQDLLEQIILEIDKKKTGMCIDVGVGTFAFYCEVFARCGFETVAVEPLPNDKLLKICQTHDINLIESCLSDTNDIQNLYMGKFAGFLNRNFSSLDPNWFGSSKNAKPVPSITLANLLDQLAVPEITCLKLDIEGWESVVIKQLTELPESSLPKVIMFEYGGGGNRQSNQAG
;
A
#
# COMPACT_ATOMS: atom_id res chain seq x y z
N MET A 1 19.17 12.63 3.41
CA MET A 1 19.39 11.22 3.77
C MET A 1 18.45 10.42 2.87
N ASN A 2 18.97 9.58 1.98
CA ASN A 2 18.18 8.90 0.93
C ASN A 2 17.59 7.58 1.47
N VAL A 3 16.97 7.60 2.64
CA VAL A 3 16.47 6.38 3.33
C VAL A 3 15.56 5.59 2.39
N GLU A 4 14.64 6.29 1.74
CA GLU A 4 13.69 5.72 0.81
C GLU A 4 14.34 4.99 -0.38
N THR A 5 15.32 5.64 -1.01
CA THR A 5 16.09 5.02 -2.10
C THR A 5 16.83 3.78 -1.60
N CYS A 6 17.42 3.83 -0.40
CA CYS A 6 18.07 2.66 0.18
C CYS A 6 17.07 1.53 0.47
N CYS A 7 15.85 1.84 0.90
CA CYS A 7 14.79 0.85 1.11
C CYS A 7 14.35 0.22 -0.21
N GLN A 8 14.20 1.02 -1.27
CA GLN A 8 13.91 0.52 -2.63
C GLN A 8 15.03 -0.41 -3.12
N ASP A 9 16.29 0.02 -3.03
CA ASP A 9 17.45 -0.77 -3.47
C ASP A 9 17.59 -2.09 -2.68
N LEU A 10 17.28 -2.06 -1.38
CA LEU A 10 17.31 -3.25 -0.54
C LEU A 10 16.16 -4.21 -0.87
N LEU A 11 14.94 -3.70 -1.02
CA LEU A 11 13.80 -4.52 -1.35
C LEU A 11 13.96 -5.18 -2.73
N GLU A 12 14.48 -4.45 -3.72
CA GLU A 12 14.85 -4.99 -5.03
C GLU A 12 15.77 -6.21 -4.91
N GLN A 13 16.83 -6.11 -4.11
CA GLN A 13 17.76 -7.23 -3.90
C GLN A 13 17.09 -8.42 -3.22
N ILE A 14 16.23 -8.17 -2.22
CA ILE A 14 15.52 -9.22 -1.49
C ILE A 14 14.58 -9.99 -2.42
N ILE A 15 13.73 -9.29 -3.18
CA ILE A 15 12.72 -9.94 -4.05
C ILE A 15 13.38 -10.74 -5.18
N LEU A 16 14.51 -10.24 -5.72
CA LEU A 16 15.25 -10.93 -6.78
C LEU A 16 15.94 -12.20 -6.27
N GLU A 17 16.35 -12.25 -5.00
CA GLU A 17 16.92 -13.46 -4.40
C GLU A 17 15.84 -14.48 -4.02
N ILE A 18 14.69 -14.01 -3.51
CA ILE A 18 13.56 -14.84 -3.06
C ILE A 18 12.79 -15.45 -4.25
N ASP A 19 12.63 -14.69 -5.33
CA ASP A 19 11.95 -15.16 -6.54
C ASP A 19 12.73 -14.81 -7.81
N LYS A 20 13.81 -15.57 -8.03
CA LYS A 20 14.69 -15.43 -9.21
C LYS A 20 13.95 -15.65 -10.54
N LYS A 21 12.90 -16.45 -10.53
CA LYS A 21 12.11 -16.80 -11.72
C LYS A 21 10.97 -15.82 -11.98
N LYS A 22 10.62 -14.99 -10.99
CA LYS A 22 9.57 -13.97 -11.06
C LYS A 22 8.22 -14.60 -11.36
N THR A 23 7.92 -15.70 -10.69
CA THR A 23 6.67 -16.45 -10.84
C THR A 23 5.55 -15.89 -9.99
N GLY A 24 5.89 -15.20 -8.90
CA GLY A 24 4.91 -14.55 -8.02
C GLY A 24 4.65 -13.10 -8.40
N MET A 25 3.56 -12.57 -7.87
CA MET A 25 3.12 -11.18 -8.04
C MET A 25 3.71 -10.27 -6.95
N CYS A 26 3.98 -9.01 -7.28
CA CYS A 26 4.34 -7.96 -6.34
C CYS A 26 3.21 -6.92 -6.22
N ILE A 27 2.80 -6.61 -4.99
CA ILE A 27 1.67 -5.73 -4.69
C ILE A 27 2.16 -4.55 -3.86
N ASP A 28 1.93 -3.33 -4.34
CA ASP A 28 2.25 -2.07 -3.67
C ASP A 28 0.95 -1.39 -3.22
N VAL A 29 0.73 -1.29 -1.91
CA VAL A 29 -0.50 -0.77 -1.31
C VAL A 29 -0.21 0.55 -0.60
N GLY A 30 -1.07 1.54 -0.88
CA GLY A 30 -0.88 2.91 -0.40
C GLY A 30 0.31 3.56 -1.11
N VAL A 31 0.22 3.59 -2.44
CA VAL A 31 1.34 4.05 -3.29
C VAL A 31 1.58 5.55 -3.14
N GLY A 32 0.53 6.33 -2.86
CA GLY A 32 0.64 7.76 -2.67
C GLY A 32 1.16 8.48 -3.92
N THR A 33 2.18 9.32 -3.76
CA THR A 33 2.69 10.18 -4.85
C THR A 33 4.21 10.17 -5.04
N PHE A 34 4.92 9.40 -4.22
CA PHE A 34 6.38 9.30 -4.25
C PHE A 34 6.81 7.85 -4.01
N ALA A 35 8.11 7.57 -4.22
CA ALA A 35 8.72 6.26 -3.96
C ALA A 35 7.94 5.04 -4.52
N PHE A 36 7.48 5.15 -5.77
CA PHE A 36 6.72 4.12 -6.48
C PHE A 36 7.41 2.75 -6.49
N TYR A 37 7.18 1.92 -5.47
CA TYR A 37 7.74 0.58 -5.36
C TYR A 37 7.21 -0.33 -6.47
N CYS A 38 5.95 -0.14 -6.87
CA CYS A 38 5.38 -0.74 -8.06
C CYS A 38 6.22 -0.51 -9.33
N GLU A 39 6.85 0.67 -9.51
CA GLU A 39 7.76 0.90 -10.63
C GLU A 39 9.01 0.02 -10.52
N VAL A 40 9.58 -0.12 -9.32
CA VAL A 40 10.75 -0.99 -9.09
C VAL A 40 10.40 -2.45 -9.41
N PHE A 41 9.26 -2.93 -8.92
CA PHE A 41 8.79 -4.30 -9.16
C PHE A 41 8.59 -4.59 -10.65
N ALA A 42 7.94 -3.68 -11.37
CA ALA A 42 7.70 -3.83 -12.80
C ALA A 42 9.01 -3.80 -13.61
N ARG A 43 9.96 -2.93 -13.26
CA ARG A 43 11.28 -2.88 -13.92
C ARG A 43 12.13 -4.12 -13.65
N CYS A 44 11.92 -4.78 -12.51
CA CYS A 44 12.52 -6.09 -12.24
C CYS A 44 11.89 -7.22 -13.07
N GLY A 45 10.72 -6.98 -13.67
CA GLY A 45 9.98 -7.94 -14.50
C GLY A 45 8.98 -8.80 -13.73
N PHE A 46 8.52 -8.35 -12.56
CA PHE A 46 7.43 -9.00 -11.84
C PHE A 46 6.07 -8.54 -12.38
N GLU A 47 5.09 -9.44 -12.39
CA GLU A 47 3.69 -9.04 -12.47
C GLU A 47 3.37 -8.15 -11.27
N THR A 48 2.85 -6.95 -11.52
CA THR A 48 2.79 -5.90 -10.51
C THR A 48 1.39 -5.32 -10.41
N VAL A 49 0.94 -5.13 -9.17
CA VAL A 49 -0.31 -4.45 -8.83
C VAL A 49 -0.01 -3.24 -7.94
N ALA A 50 -0.64 -2.11 -8.27
CA ALA A 50 -0.68 -0.92 -7.43
C ALA A 50 -2.09 -0.78 -6.84
N VAL A 51 -2.20 -0.56 -5.54
CA VAL A 51 -3.47 -0.32 -4.84
C VAL A 51 -3.42 1.08 -4.22
N GLU A 52 -4.19 2.00 -4.78
CA GLU A 52 -4.20 3.41 -4.36
C GLU A 52 -5.61 3.98 -4.56
N PRO A 53 -6.31 4.42 -3.49
CA PRO A 53 -7.68 4.93 -3.59
C PRO A 53 -7.83 6.22 -4.41
N LEU A 54 -6.80 7.08 -4.43
CA LEU A 54 -6.84 8.39 -5.09
C LEU A 54 -5.57 8.63 -5.93
N PRO A 55 -5.36 7.87 -7.02
CA PRO A 55 -4.12 7.93 -7.78
C PRO A 55 -3.93 9.31 -8.41
N ASN A 56 -2.69 9.80 -8.40
CA ASN A 56 -2.34 11.03 -9.09
C ASN A 56 -1.91 10.76 -10.55
N ASP A 57 -1.80 11.81 -11.35
CA ASP A 57 -1.39 11.73 -12.75
C ASP A 57 -0.02 11.04 -12.94
N LYS A 58 0.87 11.16 -11.95
CA LYS A 58 2.19 10.54 -11.99
C LYS A 58 2.09 9.01 -11.85
N LEU A 59 1.32 8.52 -10.88
CA LEU A 59 1.05 7.09 -10.70
C LEU A 59 0.34 6.53 -11.92
N LEU A 60 -0.70 7.21 -12.42
CA LEU A 60 -1.42 6.79 -13.63
C LEU A 60 -0.46 6.60 -14.81
N LYS A 61 0.46 7.55 -15.01
CA LYS A 61 1.47 7.46 -16.07
C LYS A 61 2.47 6.32 -15.85
N ILE A 62 2.92 6.09 -14.61
CA ILE A 62 3.82 4.98 -14.27
C ILE A 62 3.12 3.65 -14.58
N CYS A 63 1.87 3.48 -14.14
CA CYS A 63 1.12 2.26 -14.39
C CYS A 63 0.92 2.00 -15.89
N GLN A 64 0.57 3.04 -16.66
CA GLN A 64 0.47 2.92 -18.11
C GLN A 64 1.80 2.59 -18.79
N THR A 65 2.91 3.14 -18.30
CA THR A 65 4.24 2.97 -18.92
C THR A 65 4.79 1.57 -18.71
N HIS A 66 4.53 0.98 -17.53
CA HIS A 66 5.09 -0.30 -17.11
C HIS A 66 4.06 -1.44 -17.08
N ASP A 67 2.86 -1.23 -17.63
CA ASP A 67 1.75 -2.19 -17.64
C ASP A 67 1.40 -2.72 -16.24
N ILE A 68 1.35 -1.82 -15.25
CA ILE A 68 1.00 -2.16 -13.87
C ILE A 68 -0.52 -2.10 -13.72
N ASN A 69 -1.09 -3.16 -13.17
CA ASN A 69 -2.52 -3.20 -12.85
C ASN A 69 -2.82 -2.27 -11.67
N LEU A 70 -3.60 -1.21 -11.89
CA LEU A 70 -3.98 -0.25 -10.87
C LEU A 70 -5.38 -0.55 -10.33
N ILE A 71 -5.50 -0.72 -9.02
CA ILE A 71 -6.76 -0.89 -8.30
C ILE A 71 -7.03 0.38 -7.48
N GLU A 72 -8.07 1.11 -7.87
CA GLU A 72 -8.51 2.35 -7.23
C GLU A 72 -9.37 2.06 -5.98
N SER A 73 -8.74 1.55 -4.93
CA SER A 73 -9.40 1.17 -3.68
C SER A 73 -8.47 1.32 -2.48
N CYS A 74 -9.03 1.52 -1.29
CA CYS A 74 -8.31 1.26 -0.04
C CYS A 74 -8.24 -0.24 0.24
N LEU A 75 -7.11 -0.71 0.74
CA LEU A 75 -7.04 -2.02 1.40
C LEU A 75 -7.53 -1.86 2.84
N SER A 76 -8.53 -2.64 3.24
CA SER A 76 -9.26 -2.46 4.49
C SER A 76 -9.80 -3.78 5.05
N ASP A 77 -10.64 -3.73 6.08
CA ASP A 77 -11.36 -4.86 6.69
C ASP A 77 -12.79 -5.05 6.13
N THR A 78 -13.19 -4.24 5.14
CA THR A 78 -14.51 -4.31 4.53
C THR A 78 -14.45 -4.16 3.01
N ASN A 79 -15.47 -4.67 2.32
CA ASN A 79 -15.67 -4.56 0.87
C ASN A 79 -16.83 -3.59 0.56
N ASP A 80 -16.70 -2.33 0.97
CA ASP A 80 -17.75 -1.31 0.84
C ASP A 80 -17.13 0.05 0.49
N ILE A 81 -17.91 1.13 0.60
CA ILE A 81 -17.42 2.50 0.52
C ILE A 81 -17.05 2.96 1.94
N GLN A 82 -15.80 3.38 2.12
CA GLN A 82 -15.33 3.97 3.37
C GLN A 82 -14.93 5.44 3.18
N ASN A 83 -14.93 6.19 4.28
CA ASN A 83 -14.44 7.56 4.28
C ASN A 83 -12.93 7.57 4.45
N LEU A 84 -12.22 8.02 3.42
CA LEU A 84 -10.79 8.30 3.49
C LEU A 84 -10.59 9.74 3.96
N TYR A 85 -10.03 9.91 5.15
CA TYR A 85 -9.77 11.20 5.76
C TYR A 85 -8.47 11.78 5.21
N MET A 86 -8.56 12.96 4.59
CA MET A 86 -7.41 13.65 4.02
C MET A 86 -6.51 14.14 5.15
N GLY A 87 -5.22 13.91 5.04
CA GLY A 87 -4.26 14.25 6.07
C GLY A 87 -3.82 15.71 6.01
N LYS A 88 -3.23 16.14 7.13
CA LYS A 88 -2.59 17.44 7.28
C LYS A 88 -1.17 17.24 7.78
N PHE A 89 -0.22 17.86 7.09
CA PHE A 89 1.15 17.97 7.55
C PHE A 89 1.49 19.44 7.76
N ALA A 90 2.04 19.79 8.93
CA ALA A 90 2.34 21.17 9.32
C ALA A 90 1.17 22.17 9.12
N GLY A 91 -0.08 21.71 9.27
CA GLY A 91 -1.29 22.53 9.09
C GLY A 91 -1.83 22.61 7.67
N PHE A 92 -1.11 22.12 6.66
CA PHE A 92 -1.52 22.11 5.26
C PHE A 92 -2.08 20.75 4.86
N LEU A 93 -3.11 20.75 4.00
CA LEU A 93 -3.62 19.52 3.41
C LEU A 93 -2.53 18.82 2.62
N ASN A 94 -2.31 17.55 2.90
CA ASN A 94 -1.36 16.73 2.18
C ASN A 94 -2.05 15.44 1.77
N ARG A 95 -2.11 15.18 0.47
CA ARG A 95 -2.78 14.00 -0.09
C ARG A 95 -1.98 12.71 0.10
N ASN A 96 -0.70 12.81 0.44
CA ASN A 96 0.15 11.65 0.72
C ASN A 96 -0.12 11.07 2.10
N PHE A 97 -0.68 11.88 2.99
CA PHE A 97 -1.12 11.43 4.30
C PHE A 97 -2.62 11.28 4.20
N SER A 98 -3.16 10.07 4.14
CA SER A 98 -4.60 9.87 4.22
C SER A 98 -4.89 8.54 4.89
N SER A 99 -5.88 8.53 5.76
CA SER A 99 -6.16 7.37 6.62
C SER A 99 -7.64 7.07 6.63
N LEU A 100 -7.97 5.79 6.80
CA LEU A 100 -9.33 5.35 7.12
C LEU A 100 -9.69 5.62 8.59
N ASP A 101 -8.70 5.88 9.46
CA ASP A 101 -8.94 6.24 10.85
C ASP A 101 -9.15 7.77 11.01
N PRO A 102 -10.35 8.25 11.38
CA PRO A 102 -10.58 9.66 11.66
C PRO A 102 -9.76 10.19 12.85
N ASN A 103 -9.27 9.31 13.72
CA ASN A 103 -8.50 9.62 14.92
C ASN A 103 -7.00 9.49 14.72
N TRP A 104 -6.53 9.07 13.55
CA TRP A 104 -5.11 9.10 13.22
C TRP A 104 -4.59 10.54 13.27
N PHE A 105 -3.38 10.75 13.77
CA PHE A 105 -2.87 12.08 14.14
C PHE A 105 -2.88 13.09 12.97
N GLY A 106 -2.64 12.60 11.74
CA GLY A 106 -2.68 13.39 10.53
C GLY A 106 -4.07 13.67 9.99
N SER A 107 -5.11 12.95 10.43
CA SER A 107 -6.46 13.02 9.84
C SER A 107 -7.14 14.38 10.04
N SER A 108 -7.73 14.87 8.95
CA SER A 108 -8.58 16.06 8.96
C SER A 108 -10.07 15.73 8.85
N LYS A 109 -10.92 16.74 9.04
CA LYS A 109 -12.37 16.62 8.83
C LYS A 109 -12.78 16.50 7.36
N ASN A 110 -11.85 16.74 6.44
CA ASN A 110 -12.12 16.58 5.01
C ASN A 110 -11.96 15.10 4.67
N ALA A 111 -13.04 14.47 4.22
CA ALA A 111 -13.05 13.06 3.85
C ALA A 111 -13.65 12.88 2.46
N LYS A 112 -13.23 11.80 1.79
CA LYS A 112 -13.79 11.39 0.51
C LYS A 112 -14.30 9.95 0.63
N PRO A 113 -15.50 9.65 0.12
CA PRO A 113 -15.92 8.27 -0.03
C PRO A 113 -15.05 7.60 -1.10
N VAL A 114 -14.45 6.47 -0.76
CA VAL A 114 -13.64 5.65 -1.67
C VAL A 114 -14.03 4.19 -1.53
N PRO A 115 -13.92 3.37 -2.59
CA PRO A 115 -14.04 1.93 -2.47
C PRO A 115 -13.00 1.38 -1.48
N SER A 116 -13.38 0.33 -0.75
CA SER A 116 -12.50 -0.46 0.08
C SER A 116 -12.62 -1.94 -0.31
N ILE A 117 -11.54 -2.69 -0.12
CA ILE A 117 -11.47 -4.12 -0.39
C ILE A 117 -10.72 -4.82 0.73
N THR A 118 -11.13 -6.03 1.10
CA THR A 118 -10.36 -6.87 2.04
C THR A 118 -9.16 -7.50 1.35
N LEU A 119 -8.15 -7.92 2.13
CA LEU A 119 -6.99 -8.62 1.57
C LEU A 119 -7.42 -9.91 0.86
N ALA A 120 -8.30 -10.70 1.45
CA ALA A 120 -8.82 -11.91 0.81
C ALA A 120 -9.48 -11.62 -0.55
N ASN A 121 -10.38 -10.62 -0.61
CA ASN A 121 -11.07 -10.27 -1.85
C ASN A 121 -10.12 -9.70 -2.91
N LEU A 122 -9.10 -8.93 -2.50
CA LEU A 122 -8.08 -8.43 -3.41
C LEU A 122 -7.33 -9.61 -4.07
N LEU A 123 -6.90 -10.59 -3.27
CA LEU A 123 -6.18 -11.75 -3.77
C LEU A 123 -7.05 -12.64 -4.66
N ASP A 124 -8.32 -12.83 -4.30
CA ASP A 124 -9.30 -13.55 -5.10
C ASP A 124 -9.54 -12.86 -6.45
N GLN A 125 -9.70 -11.53 -6.47
CA GLN A 125 -9.90 -10.74 -7.68
C GLN A 125 -8.71 -10.84 -8.63
N LEU A 126 -7.49 -10.82 -8.08
CA LEU A 126 -6.25 -10.93 -8.84
C LEU A 126 -5.94 -12.37 -9.26
N ALA A 127 -6.69 -13.36 -8.76
CA ALA A 127 -6.48 -14.79 -8.98
C ALA A 127 -5.01 -15.20 -8.75
N VAL A 128 -4.38 -14.64 -7.72
CA VAL A 128 -2.92 -14.73 -7.53
C VAL A 128 -2.52 -16.15 -7.10
N PRO A 129 -1.69 -16.86 -7.87
CA PRO A 129 -1.23 -18.18 -7.47
C PRO A 129 -0.14 -18.11 -6.40
N GLU A 130 0.66 -17.04 -6.39
CA GLU A 130 1.79 -16.84 -5.47
C GLU A 130 2.13 -15.35 -5.34
N ILE A 131 2.37 -14.87 -4.12
CA ILE A 131 2.76 -13.47 -3.85
C ILE A 131 4.22 -13.43 -3.45
N THR A 132 5.04 -12.76 -4.25
CA THR A 132 6.45 -12.54 -3.94
C THR A 132 6.62 -11.42 -2.92
N CYS A 133 5.92 -10.31 -3.10
CA CYS A 133 6.04 -9.16 -2.20
C CYS A 133 4.69 -8.47 -1.98
N LEU A 134 4.40 -8.14 -0.73
CA LEU A 134 3.34 -7.22 -0.33
C LEU A 134 3.98 -6.02 0.38
N LYS A 135 3.98 -4.84 -0.25
CA LYS A 135 4.39 -3.58 0.38
C LYS A 135 3.16 -2.84 0.89
N LEU A 136 3.17 -2.44 2.16
CA LEU A 136 2.10 -1.72 2.83
C LEU A 136 2.58 -0.36 3.34
N ASP A 137 1.97 0.72 2.86
CA ASP A 137 2.19 2.08 3.35
C ASP A 137 0.84 2.78 3.48
N ILE A 138 0.10 2.39 4.52
CA ILE A 138 -1.31 2.76 4.71
C ILE A 138 -1.49 3.37 6.09
N GLU A 139 -1.32 4.68 6.15
CA GLU A 139 -1.30 5.51 7.35
C GLU A 139 -2.33 5.09 8.42
N GLY A 140 -1.87 4.44 9.49
CA GLY A 140 -2.69 4.08 10.65
C GLY A 140 -3.64 2.89 10.44
N TRP A 141 -3.56 2.19 9.31
CA TRP A 141 -4.42 1.04 8.98
C TRP A 141 -3.63 -0.26 8.75
N GLU A 142 -2.30 -0.23 8.86
CA GLU A 142 -1.41 -1.37 8.64
C GLU A 142 -1.79 -2.55 9.55
N SER A 143 -2.06 -2.27 10.84
CA SER A 143 -2.39 -3.31 11.81
C SER A 143 -3.71 -4.04 11.52
N VAL A 144 -4.65 -3.36 10.85
CA VAL A 144 -5.94 -3.94 10.45
C VAL A 144 -5.72 -4.91 9.28
N VAL A 145 -4.91 -4.52 8.31
CA VAL A 145 -4.57 -5.35 7.15
C VAL A 145 -3.67 -6.53 7.54
N ILE A 146 -2.63 -6.30 8.34
CA ILE A 146 -1.67 -7.33 8.75
C ILE A 146 -2.37 -8.47 9.51
N LYS A 147 -3.42 -8.19 10.30
CA LYS A 147 -4.19 -9.24 10.99
C LYS A 147 -4.88 -10.19 10.03
N GLN A 148 -5.32 -9.71 8.87
CA GLN A 148 -5.98 -10.54 7.86
C GLN A 148 -5.04 -11.61 7.26
N LEU A 149 -3.73 -11.40 7.33
CA LEU A 149 -2.75 -12.43 6.89
C LEU A 149 -2.93 -13.74 7.67
N THR A 150 -3.36 -13.68 8.94
CA THR A 150 -3.58 -14.89 9.75
C THR A 150 -4.78 -15.72 9.32
N GLU A 151 -5.63 -15.16 8.46
CA GLU A 151 -6.85 -15.79 7.93
C GLU A 151 -6.62 -16.35 6.52
N LEU A 152 -5.49 -16.04 5.89
CA LEU A 152 -5.14 -16.54 4.56
C LEU A 152 -4.59 -17.97 4.64
N PRO A 153 -4.84 -18.80 3.61
CA PRO A 153 -4.14 -20.07 3.47
C PRO A 153 -2.65 -19.82 3.27
N GLU A 154 -1.81 -20.73 3.76
CA GLU A 154 -0.35 -20.62 3.69
C GLU A 154 0.17 -20.40 2.25
N SER A 155 -0.49 -21.00 1.26
CA SER A 155 -0.17 -20.84 -0.17
C SER A 155 -0.37 -19.42 -0.70
N SER A 156 -1.18 -18.60 -0.03
CA SER A 156 -1.49 -17.22 -0.41
C SER A 156 -0.76 -16.19 0.45
N LEU A 157 0.13 -16.62 1.35
CA LEU A 157 0.94 -15.70 2.14
C LEU A 157 2.07 -15.08 1.28
N PRO A 158 2.34 -13.78 1.42
CA PRO A 158 3.50 -13.16 0.78
C PRO A 158 4.81 -13.75 1.29
N LYS A 159 5.75 -14.01 0.39
CA LYS A 159 7.12 -14.39 0.78
C LYS A 159 7.86 -13.25 1.48
N VAL A 160 7.56 -12.01 1.09
CA VAL A 160 8.10 -10.78 1.67
C VAL A 160 6.96 -9.85 2.01
N ILE A 161 6.99 -9.32 3.22
CA ILE A 161 6.15 -8.19 3.61
C ILE A 161 7.08 -7.05 4.00
N MET A 162 6.98 -5.94 3.29
CA MET A 162 7.54 -4.66 3.73
C MET A 162 6.37 -3.80 4.17
N PHE A 163 6.48 -3.16 5.32
CA PHE A 163 5.53 -2.14 5.70
C PHE A 163 6.24 -0.94 6.28
N GLU A 164 5.71 0.23 5.99
CA GLU A 164 6.10 1.47 6.64
C GLU A 164 5.14 1.69 7.80
N TYR A 165 5.70 1.91 8.99
CA TYR A 165 4.88 2.28 10.12
C TYR A 165 4.62 3.78 10.01
N GLY A 166 3.45 4.17 9.49
CA GLY A 166 3.02 5.57 9.36
C GLY A 166 2.96 6.32 10.70
N GLY A 167 3.05 5.58 11.80
CA GLY A 167 3.22 6.14 13.14
C GLY A 167 2.00 6.89 13.65
N GLY A 168 2.15 7.41 14.86
CA GLY A 168 1.17 8.23 15.54
C GLY A 168 0.08 7.44 16.26
N GLY A 169 0.03 7.63 17.59
CA GLY A 169 -1.09 7.14 18.38
C GLY A 169 -2.37 7.89 18.04
N ASN A 170 -3.46 7.51 18.73
CA ASN A 170 -4.70 8.26 18.71
C ASN A 170 -4.41 9.75 18.89
N ARG A 171 -5.01 10.63 18.10
CA ARG A 171 -4.88 12.11 18.20
C ARG A 171 -4.95 12.66 19.63
N GLN A 172 -5.63 11.96 20.54
CA GLN A 172 -5.68 12.31 21.97
C GLN A 172 -4.36 12.11 22.73
N SER A 173 -3.44 11.26 22.26
CA SER A 173 -2.16 10.99 22.91
C SER A 173 -1.08 12.02 22.60
N ASN A 174 -1.30 12.94 21.64
CA ASN A 174 -0.31 13.91 21.16
C ASN A 174 1.06 13.30 20.77
N GLN A 175 1.11 12.00 20.49
CA GLN A 175 2.32 11.34 20.00
C GLN A 175 2.31 11.43 18.48
N ALA A 176 3.20 12.26 17.92
CA ALA A 176 3.50 12.22 16.50
C ALA A 176 4.15 10.87 16.14
N GLY A 177 3.94 10.44 14.89
CA GLY A 177 4.72 9.37 14.26
C GLY A 177 6.16 9.78 14.01
#